data_AF-A0A520LG41-F1
#
_entry.id   AF-A0A520LG41-F1
#
_cell.length_a   1.000
_cell.length_b   1.000
_cell.length_c   1.000
_cell.angle_alpha   90.00
_cell.angle_beta   90.00
_cell.angle_gamma   90.00
#
_symmetry.space_group_name_H-M   'P 1'
#
loop_
_entity.id
_entity.type
_entity.pdbx_description
1 polymer ?
#
loop_
_entity_poly.entity_id
_entity_poly.type
_entity_poly.pdbx_seq_one_letter_code
_entity_poly.pdbx_strand_id
1 'polypeptide(L)'
;MVKEEPQFEVVLKMVLWDEDREAIFRRLRVNKVTGERAELIYQAARAERVKSLRIDGLKGLGLGLGCLSISVACYFGFRLDELEVSRFGDGFIALPLLPWLLGLFASILLAFGIWKVIQGSIEILFASMKKGSIADR
;
A
#
# COMPACT_ATOMS: atom_id res chain seq x y z
N MET A 1 -18.97 -21.27 2.00
CA MET A 1 -19.60 -22.03 0.91
C MET A 1 -19.34 -21.45 -0.48
N VAL A 2 -19.57 -20.16 -0.78
CA VAL A 2 -19.31 -19.63 -2.16
C VAL A 2 -17.83 -19.67 -2.56
N LYS A 3 -16.91 -19.46 -1.61
CA LYS A 3 -15.45 -19.48 -1.86
C LYS A 3 -14.85 -20.87 -2.10
N GLU A 4 -15.58 -21.93 -1.76
CA GLU A 4 -15.14 -23.32 -1.92
C GLU A 4 -15.61 -23.90 -3.27
N GLU A 5 -16.35 -23.12 -4.06
CA GLU A 5 -16.81 -23.56 -5.37
C GLU A 5 -15.66 -23.52 -6.38
N PRO A 6 -15.49 -24.54 -7.23
CA PRO A 6 -14.42 -24.55 -8.25
C PRO A 6 -14.56 -23.42 -9.27
N GLN A 7 -15.78 -22.87 -9.42
CA GLN A 7 -16.05 -21.72 -10.29
C GLN A 7 -15.55 -20.40 -9.68
N PHE A 8 -15.42 -20.33 -8.34
CA PHE A 8 -14.95 -19.14 -7.66
C PHE A 8 -13.50 -18.81 -8.03
N GLU A 9 -12.60 -19.80 -8.04
CA GLU A 9 -11.19 -19.56 -8.40
C GLU A 9 -11.02 -19.06 -9.84
N VAL A 10 -11.80 -19.61 -10.76
CA VAL A 10 -11.78 -19.20 -12.17
C VAL A 10 -12.27 -17.76 -12.31
N VAL A 11 -13.38 -17.42 -11.66
CA VAL A 11 -13.94 -16.06 -11.68
C VAL A 11 -13.00 -15.08 -10.97
N LEU A 12 -12.38 -15.49 -9.86
CA LEU A 12 -11.39 -14.67 -9.16
C LEU A 12 -10.22 -14.31 -10.07
N LYS A 13 -9.67 -15.28 -10.82
CA LYS A 13 -8.62 -15.01 -11.81
C LYS A 13 -9.09 -14.00 -12.86
N MET A 14 -10.24 -14.21 -13.49
CA MET A 14 -10.79 -13.27 -14.49
C MET A 14 -10.98 -11.86 -13.91
N VAL A 15 -11.47 -11.76 -12.68
CA VAL A 15 -11.65 -10.48 -11.97
C VAL A 15 -10.31 -9.81 -11.67
N LEU A 16 -9.28 -10.57 -11.27
CA LEU A 16 -7.93 -10.05 -11.04
C LEU A 16 -7.26 -9.58 -12.33
N TRP A 17 -7.57 -10.20 -13.47
CA TRP A 17 -7.09 -9.81 -14.80
C TRP A 17 -7.85 -8.61 -15.40
N ASP A 18 -8.85 -8.09 -14.69
CA ASP A 18 -9.74 -7.02 -15.15
C ASP A 18 -10.57 -7.38 -16.39
N GLU A 19 -10.97 -8.65 -16.51
CA GLU A 19 -11.89 -9.06 -17.58
C GLU A 19 -13.28 -8.43 -17.42
N ASP A 20 -13.93 -8.19 -18.57
CA ASP A 20 -15.26 -7.61 -18.60
C ASP A 20 -16.29 -8.45 -17.84
N ARG A 21 -17.19 -7.76 -17.13
CA ARG A 21 -18.29 -8.41 -16.40
C ARG A 21 -19.08 -9.35 -17.30
N GLU A 22 -19.37 -8.96 -18.53
CA GLU A 22 -20.12 -9.79 -19.46
C GLU A 22 -19.40 -11.11 -19.81
N ALA A 23 -18.07 -11.07 -19.94
CA ALA A 23 -17.27 -12.27 -20.19
C ALA A 23 -17.31 -13.23 -18.98
N ILE A 24 -17.20 -12.68 -17.77
CA ILE A 24 -17.30 -13.45 -16.52
C ILE A 24 -18.67 -14.12 -16.38
N PHE A 25 -19.76 -13.37 -16.59
CA PHE A 25 -21.12 -13.92 -16.49
C PHE A 25 -21.43 -14.91 -17.61
N ARG A 26 -20.88 -14.71 -18.82
CA ARG A 26 -20.97 -15.69 -19.90
C ARG A 26 -20.28 -17.00 -19.51
N ARG A 27 -19.10 -16.93 -18.89
CA ARG A 27 -18.35 -18.11 -18.41
C ARG A 27 -19.12 -18.87 -17.32
N LEU A 28 -19.67 -18.16 -16.34
CA LEU A 28 -20.53 -18.75 -15.30
C LEU A 28 -21.76 -19.45 -15.89
N ARG A 29 -22.40 -18.84 -16.90
CA ARG A 29 -23.55 -19.41 -17.59
C ARG A 29 -23.21 -20.70 -18.35
N VAL A 30 -22.05 -20.76 -19.03
CA VAL A 30 -21.57 -21.99 -19.71
C VAL A 30 -21.40 -23.13 -18.70
N ASN A 31 -20.99 -22.81 -17.48
CA ASN A 31 -20.83 -23.77 -16.38
C ASN A 31 -22.11 -24.00 -15.56
N LYS A 32 -23.29 -23.65 -16.11
CA LYS A 32 -24.61 -23.83 -15.48
C LYS A 32 -24.81 -23.08 -14.15
N VAL A 33 -24.02 -22.04 -13.89
CA VAL A 33 -24.22 -21.15 -12.75
C VAL A 33 -24.92 -19.88 -13.22
N THR A 34 -26.16 -19.67 -12.78
CA THR A 34 -27.01 -18.56 -13.25
C THR A 34 -27.77 -17.90 -12.11
N GLY A 35 -28.30 -16.70 -12.38
CA GLY A 35 -29.13 -15.96 -11.43
C GLY A 35 -28.35 -15.44 -10.23
N GLU A 36 -28.99 -15.45 -9.07
CA GLU A 36 -28.47 -14.90 -7.81
C GLU A 36 -27.12 -15.52 -7.41
N ARG A 37 -26.92 -16.82 -7.69
CA ARG A 37 -25.68 -17.52 -7.35
C ARG A 37 -24.48 -17.01 -8.17
N ALA A 38 -24.67 -16.68 -9.44
CA ALA A 38 -23.61 -16.11 -10.28
C ALA A 38 -23.20 -14.71 -9.79
N GLU A 39 -24.18 -13.91 -9.37
CA GLU A 39 -23.94 -12.57 -8.82
C GLU A 39 -23.18 -12.65 -7.47
N LEU A 40 -23.54 -13.59 -6.59
CA LEU A 40 -22.82 -13.82 -5.33
C LEU A 40 -21.35 -14.21 -5.55
N ILE A 41 -21.06 -15.08 -6.51
CA ILE A 41 -19.67 -15.47 -6.86
C ILE A 41 -18.90 -14.26 -7.37
N TYR A 42 -19.48 -13.49 -8.29
CA TYR A 42 -18.86 -12.28 -8.84
C TYR A 42 -18.59 -11.23 -7.76
N GLN A 43 -19.57 -10.95 -6.90
CA GLN A 43 -19.40 -9.99 -5.80
C GLN A 43 -18.33 -10.44 -4.81
N ALA A 44 -18.30 -11.73 -4.45
CA ALA A 44 -17.27 -12.28 -3.59
C ALA A 44 -15.86 -12.16 -4.21
N ALA A 45 -15.71 -12.47 -5.50
CA ALA A 45 -14.43 -12.35 -6.21
C ALA A 45 -13.97 -10.88 -6.32
N ARG A 46 -14.90 -9.96 -6.60
CA ARG A 46 -14.62 -8.52 -6.66
C ARG A 46 -14.23 -7.95 -5.28
N ALA A 47 -14.87 -8.43 -4.22
CA ALA A 47 -14.51 -8.07 -2.85
C ALA A 47 -13.07 -8.54 -2.52
N GLU A 48 -12.65 -9.71 -2.99
CA GLU A 48 -11.26 -10.17 -2.79
C GLU A 48 -10.24 -9.33 -3.55
N ARG A 49 -10.53 -8.94 -4.81
CA ARG A 49 -9.68 -7.99 -5.55
C ARG A 49 -9.53 -6.67 -4.81
N VAL A 50 -10.62 -6.08 -4.33
CA VAL A 50 -10.58 -4.81 -3.56
C VAL A 50 -9.81 -5.00 -2.24
N LYS A 51 -9.99 -6.14 -1.56
CA LYS A 51 -9.26 -6.44 -0.33
C LYS A 51 -7.75 -6.54 -0.58
N SER A 52 -7.33 -7.24 -1.63
CA SER A 52 -5.91 -7.34 -2.03
C SER A 52 -5.31 -5.95 -2.30
N LEU A 53 -6.01 -5.12 -3.08
CA LEU A 53 -5.57 -3.74 -3.36
C LEU A 53 -5.45 -2.87 -2.10
N ARG A 54 -6.40 -3.00 -1.16
CA ARG A 54 -6.34 -2.27 0.12
C ARG A 54 -5.18 -2.74 0.99
N ILE A 55 -4.84 -4.03 0.97
CA ILE A 55 -3.69 -4.57 1.72
C ILE A 55 -2.39 -4.00 1.16
N ASP A 56 -2.26 -3.88 -0.16
CA ASP A 56 -1.07 -3.28 -0.76
C ASP A 56 -0.95 -1.79 -0.43
N GLY A 57 -2.07 -1.05 -0.52
CA GLY A 57 -2.11 0.34 -0.08
C GLY A 57 -1.78 0.50 1.41
N LEU A 58 -2.25 -0.41 2.26
CA LEU A 58 -1.93 -0.47 3.70
C LEU A 58 -0.44 -0.72 3.96
N LYS A 59 0.20 -1.63 3.19
CA LYS A 59 1.65 -1.83 3.27
C LYS A 59 2.40 -0.56 2.88
N GLY A 60 1.96 0.12 1.81
CA GLY A 60 2.50 1.42 1.40
C GLY A 60 2.37 2.49 2.48
N LEU A 61 1.19 2.58 3.12
CA LEU A 61 0.96 3.46 4.27
C LEU A 61 1.86 3.12 5.45
N GLY A 62 1.99 1.84 5.80
CA GLY A 62 2.83 1.39 6.91
C GLY A 62 4.30 1.75 6.70
N LEU A 63 4.83 1.56 5.50
CA LEU A 63 6.17 2.00 5.13
C LEU A 63 6.33 3.52 5.24
N GLY A 64 5.34 4.27 4.73
CA GLY A 64 5.35 5.73 4.82
C GLY A 64 5.36 6.24 6.26
N LEU A 65 4.47 5.72 7.11
CA LEU A 65 4.40 6.05 8.53
C LEU A 65 5.66 5.64 9.29
N GLY A 66 6.26 4.51 8.94
CA GLY A 66 7.55 4.07 9.48
C GLY A 66 8.66 5.06 9.17
N CYS A 67 8.80 5.48 7.91
CA CYS A 67 9.76 6.50 7.51
C CYS A 67 9.54 7.85 8.21
N LEU A 68 8.29 8.29 8.35
CA LEU A 68 7.96 9.52 9.09
C LEU A 68 8.34 9.40 10.57
N SER A 69 8.03 8.27 11.21
CA SER A 69 8.37 8.02 12.61
C SER A 69 9.89 8.03 12.83
N ILE A 70 10.66 7.42 11.92
CA ILE A 70 12.13 7.42 11.98
C ILE A 70 12.66 8.85 11.77
N SER A 71 12.13 9.59 10.80
CA SER A 71 12.53 10.98 10.58
C SER A 71 12.31 11.85 11.82
N VAL A 72 11.15 11.71 12.48
CA VAL A 72 10.82 12.45 13.71
C VAL A 72 11.73 12.00 14.86
N ALA A 73 11.98 10.70 15.00
CA ALA A 73 12.90 10.18 16.01
C ALA A 73 14.33 10.68 15.80
N CYS A 74 14.81 10.81 14.56
CA CYS A 74 16.09 11.42 14.25
C CYS A 74 16.12 12.90 14.64
N TYR A 75 15.05 13.65 14.37
CA TYR A 75 14.97 15.06 14.71
C TYR A 75 15.02 15.31 16.22
N PHE A 76 14.17 14.63 16.99
CA PHE A 76 14.08 14.80 18.45
C PHE A 76 15.19 14.08 19.21
N GLY A 77 15.61 12.90 18.74
CA GLY A 77 16.65 12.10 19.40
C GLY A 77 18.03 12.75 19.36
N PHE A 78 18.35 13.43 18.26
CA PHE A 78 19.58 14.21 18.13
C PHE A 78 19.40 15.71 18.44
N ARG A 79 18.19 16.11 18.86
CA ARG A 79 17.81 17.50 19.16
C ARG A 79 18.39 18.47 18.14
N LEU A 80 18.02 18.28 16.87
CA LEU A 80 18.62 19.03 15.77
C LEU A 80 18.39 20.57 15.89
N ASP A 81 17.42 21.01 16.69
CA ASP A 81 17.17 22.42 17.04
C ASP A 81 18.19 23.01 18.04
N GLU A 82 18.79 22.20 18.92
CA GLU A 82 19.72 22.67 19.97
C GLU A 82 21.19 22.63 19.52
N LEU A 83 21.45 22.40 18.23
CA LEU A 83 22.78 22.37 17.63
C LEU A 83 23.37 23.77 17.47
N GLU A 84 23.51 24.49 18.59
CA GLU A 84 24.46 25.58 18.67
C GLU A 84 25.87 24.99 18.66
N VAL A 85 26.65 25.45 17.67
CA VAL A 85 28.05 25.09 17.37
C VAL A 85 29.01 25.26 18.58
N SER A 86 28.54 25.80 19.71
CA SER A 86 29.31 26.13 20.91
C SER A 86 29.50 24.99 21.93
N ARG A 87 28.84 23.84 21.76
CA ARG A 87 28.90 22.70 22.72
C ARG A 87 29.40 21.37 22.14
N PHE A 88 30.21 21.41 21.09
CA PHE A 88 30.94 20.21 20.64
C PHE A 88 32.11 19.94 21.60
N GLY A 89 31.81 19.32 22.74
CA GLY A 89 32.79 18.75 23.67
C GLY A 89 33.34 17.40 23.16
N ASP A 90 34.46 16.96 23.76
CA ASP A 90 35.33 15.82 23.40
C ASP A 90 34.65 14.44 23.23
N GLY A 91 33.80 14.27 22.22
CA GLY A 91 33.15 12.99 21.90
C GLY A 91 32.98 12.75 20.40
N PHE A 92 32.44 11.57 20.04
CA PHE A 92 32.16 11.12 18.65
C PHE A 92 31.28 12.10 17.83
N ILE A 93 30.67 13.07 18.52
CA ILE A 93 29.92 14.22 18.03
C ILE A 93 30.89 15.42 18.01
N ALA A 94 32.03 15.32 17.32
CA ALA A 94 33.02 16.39 17.14
C ALA A 94 33.06 16.90 15.68
N LEU A 95 32.35 16.22 14.77
CA LEU A 95 32.33 16.53 13.35
C LEU A 95 31.22 17.55 13.04
N PRO A 96 31.53 18.79 12.63
CA PRO A 96 30.53 19.83 12.33
C PRO A 96 29.60 19.46 11.17
N LEU A 97 29.97 18.43 10.39
CA LEU A 97 29.20 17.89 9.26
C LEU A 97 28.16 16.84 9.67
N LEU A 98 28.33 16.16 10.81
CA LEU A 98 27.47 15.05 11.21
C LEU A 98 25.99 15.46 11.38
N PRO A 99 25.67 16.60 12.02
CA PRO A 99 24.28 17.00 12.18
C PRO A 99 23.62 17.48 10.88
N TRP A 100 24.39 18.11 9.99
CA TRP A 100 23.93 18.45 8.64
C TRP A 100 23.58 17.20 7.83
N LEU A 101 24.40 16.15 7.89
CA LEU A 101 24.13 14.88 7.22
C LEU A 101 22.90 14.17 7.81
N LEU A 102 22.75 14.18 9.14
CA LEU A 102 21.57 13.62 9.82
C LEU A 102 20.29 14.39 9.50
N GLY A 103 20.34 15.72 9.44
CA GLY A 103 19.21 16.56 9.02
C GLY A 103 18.83 16.33 7.55
N LEU A 104 19.82 16.20 6.67
CA LEU A 104 19.60 15.87 5.25
C LEU A 104 18.99 14.46 5.10
N PHE A 105 19.49 13.48 5.84
CA PHE A 105 18.91 12.13 5.87
C PHE A 105 17.46 12.13 6.40
N ALA A 106 17.18 12.84 7.50
CA ALA A 106 15.85 12.96 8.06
C ALA A 106 14.87 13.62 7.08
N SER A 107 15.27 14.72 6.43
CA SER A 107 14.42 15.39 5.43
C SER A 107 14.10 14.52 4.21
N ILE A 108 15.06 13.72 3.73
CA ILE A 108 14.83 12.74 2.66
C ILE A 108 13.82 11.67 3.11
N LEU A 109 13.99 11.13 4.32
CA LEU A 109 13.05 10.15 4.87
C LEU A 109 11.65 10.75 5.09
N LEU A 110 11.57 12.01 5.49
CA LEU A 110 10.31 12.73 5.64
C LEU A 110 9.59 12.87 4.30
N ALA A 111 10.28 13.36 3.28
CA ALA A 111 9.72 13.52 1.93
C ALA A 111 9.27 12.18 1.33
N PHE A 112 10.10 11.14 1.47
CA PHE A 112 9.74 9.78 1.05
C PHE A 112 8.56 9.21 1.84
N GLY A 113 8.51 9.46 3.15
CA GLY A 113 7.42 9.06 4.02
C GLY A 113 6.10 9.70 3.61
N ILE A 114 6.07 11.02 3.40
CA ILE A 114 4.89 11.76 2.92
C ILE A 114 4.42 11.19 1.59
N TRP A 115 5.34 11.00 0.64
CA TRP A 115 5.03 10.43 -0.67
C TRP A 115 4.35 9.06 -0.55
N LYS A 116 4.90 8.16 0.27
CA LYS A 116 4.34 6.82 0.48
C LYS A 116 3.01 6.83 1.21
N VAL A 117 2.82 7.74 2.16
CA VAL A 117 1.52 7.93 2.82
C VAL A 117 0.47 8.37 1.80
N ILE A 118 0.77 9.39 0.98
CA ILE A 118 -0.17 9.86 -0.05
C ILE A 118 -0.50 8.75 -1.05
N GLN A 119 0.52 8.04 -1.56
CA GLN A 119 0.33 6.92 -2.47
C GLN A 119 -0.56 5.82 -1.86
N GLY A 120 -0.25 5.39 -0.63
CA GLY A 120 -1.02 4.35 0.07
C GLY A 120 -2.46 4.78 0.34
N SER A 121 -2.70 6.04 0.72
CA SER A 121 -4.04 6.59 0.92
C SER A 121 -4.85 6.58 -0.37
N ILE A 122 -4.25 7.01 -1.49
CA ILE A 122 -4.89 6.98 -2.81
C ILE A 122 -5.22 5.54 -3.21
N GLU A 123 -4.29 4.60 -3.03
CA GLU A 123 -4.52 3.19 -3.39
C GLU A 123 -5.64 2.55 -2.57
N ILE A 124 -5.80 2.91 -1.29
CA ILE A 124 -6.90 2.43 -0.44
C ILE A 124 -8.24 3.06 -0.84
N LEU A 125 -8.27 4.39 -1.04
CA LEU A 125 -9.49 5.14 -1.37
C LEU A 125 -10.02 4.76 -2.75
N PHE A 126 -9.12 4.60 -3.72
CA PHE A 126 -9.46 4.29 -5.11
C PHE A 126 -9.33 2.80 -5.45
N ALA A 127 -9.17 1.91 -4.46
CA ALA A 127 -9.08 0.47 -4.66
C ALA A 127 -10.26 -0.11 -5.46
N SER A 128 -11.47 0.43 -5.28
CA SER A 128 -12.68 0.00 -5.99
C SER A 128 -12.76 0.49 -7.45
N MET A 129 -12.03 1.56 -7.78
CA MET A 129 -12.03 2.22 -9.08
C MET A 129 -10.81 1.85 -9.94
N LYS A 130 -9.82 1.18 -9.35
CA LYS A 130 -8.57 0.82 -10.03
C LYS A 130 -8.86 -0.16 -11.17
N LYS A 131 -8.58 0.29 -12.39
CA LYS A 131 -8.62 -0.51 -13.61
C LYS A 131 -7.24 -1.14 -13.88
N GLY A 132 -7.22 -2.21 -14.65
CA GLY A 132 -6.04 -2.96 -15.05
C GLY A 132 -5.82 -4.24 -14.25
N SER A 133 -5.07 -5.16 -14.87
CA SER A 133 -4.69 -6.45 -14.31
C SER A 133 -3.82 -6.28 -13.06
N ILE A 134 -4.15 -7.05 -12.03
CA ILE A 134 -3.41 -7.14 -10.75
C ILE A 134 -2.85 -8.55 -10.57
N ALA A 135 -3.04 -9.43 -11.55
CA ALA A 135 -2.78 -10.86 -11.41
C ALA A 135 -1.29 -11.25 -11.37
N ASP A 136 -0.41 -10.40 -11.91
CA ASP A 136 1.04 -10.66 -11.98
C ASP A 136 1.85 -9.95 -10.88
N ARG A 137 1.18 -9.47 -9.82
CA ARG A 137 1.83 -8.75 -8.72
C ARG A 137 2.30 -9.65 -7.58
#